data_AF-A0A8C9K217-F1
#
_entry.id   AF-A0A8C9K217-F1
#
_cell.length_a   1.000
_cell.length_b   1.000
_cell.length_c   1.000
_cell.angle_alpha   90.00
_cell.angle_beta   90.00
_cell.angle_gamma   90.00
#
_symmetry.space_group_name_H-M   'P 1'
#
loop_
_entity.id
_entity.type
_entity.pdbx_description
1 polymer ?
#
loop_
_entity_poly.entity_id
_entity_poly.type
_entity_poly.pdbx_seq_one_letter_code
_entity_poly.pdbx_strand_id
1 'polypeptide(L)'
;RAPRDTIHLCLMLCLSQNLWAQEGCFPIPIISATPGSVIPWNESVKILCWGTPESYLYQLEILRNSTFEVVEKKLGFQEKAEFLISHMNTNTAGRYQCQYRKEYKLSEHSKTLELVVTDIMNQDYTMENLIRMGMAGLVLVALLAIVIGNWHCHKVPNKEDWPYFPELSRSKRKCQTGPLDKALRDTR
;
A
#
# COMPACT_ATOMS: atom_id res chain seq x y z
N ARG A 1 1.81 64.42 33.63
CA ARG A 1 3.22 64.16 33.28
C ARG A 1 3.68 63.01 34.17
N ALA A 2 3.58 61.76 33.69
CA ALA A 2 3.99 60.60 34.46
C ALA A 2 5.53 60.57 34.59
N PRO A 3 6.10 60.17 35.74
CA PRO A 3 7.55 60.19 35.95
C PRO A 3 8.23 59.21 34.99
N ARG A 4 9.32 59.66 34.34
CA ARG A 4 10.15 58.82 33.45
C ARG A 4 10.67 57.56 34.15
N ASP A 5 10.78 57.60 35.47
CA ASP A 5 11.31 56.52 36.30
C ASP A 5 10.35 55.32 36.40
N THR A 6 9.04 55.57 36.37
CA THR A 6 8.02 54.49 36.40
C THR A 6 8.03 53.68 35.10
N ILE A 7 8.34 54.33 33.97
CA ILE A 7 8.40 53.67 32.66
C ILE A 7 9.62 52.75 32.59
N HIS A 8 10.79 53.18 33.09
CA HIS A 8 11.97 52.34 33.14
C HIS A 8 11.81 51.17 34.11
N LEU A 9 11.23 51.39 35.29
CA LEU A 9 10.95 50.32 36.23
C LEU A 9 9.99 49.29 35.64
N CYS A 10 8.96 49.75 34.93
CA CYS A 10 7.99 48.90 34.25
C CYS A 10 8.65 48.11 33.10
N LEU A 11 9.52 48.75 32.31
CA LEU A 11 10.27 48.07 31.25
C LEU A 11 11.18 46.97 31.81
N MET A 12 11.89 47.24 32.90
CA MET A 12 12.77 46.26 33.56
C MET A 12 11.97 45.11 34.20
N LEU A 13 10.80 45.39 34.76
CA LEU A 13 9.86 44.38 35.29
C LEU A 13 9.21 43.55 34.18
N CYS A 14 8.90 44.13 33.02
CA CYS A 14 8.35 43.39 31.89
C CYS A 14 9.41 42.53 31.19
N LEU A 15 10.66 43.02 31.09
CA LEU A 15 11.77 42.25 30.54
C LEU A 15 12.16 41.08 31.45
N SER A 16 12.03 41.22 32.78
CA SER A 16 12.24 40.10 33.69
C SER A 16 11.10 39.08 33.61
N GLN A 17 9.83 39.51 33.51
CA GLN A 17 8.66 38.63 33.36
C GLN A 17 8.68 37.77 32.09
N ASN A 18 9.26 38.27 30.99
CA ASN A 18 9.40 37.51 29.74
C ASN A 18 10.41 36.34 29.83
N LEU A 19 11.29 36.30 30.84
CA LEU A 19 12.18 35.15 31.09
C LEU A 19 11.51 34.03 31.90
N TRP A 20 10.46 34.33 32.70
CA TRP A 20 9.80 33.33 33.54
C TRP A 20 8.80 32.45 32.77
N ALA A 21 8.39 32.85 31.56
CA ALA A 21 7.48 32.07 30.72
C ALA A 21 8.16 30.91 29.96
N GLN A 22 9.47 30.71 30.13
CA GLN A 22 10.24 29.62 29.50
C GLN A 22 10.51 28.44 30.45
N GLU A 23 10.03 28.47 31.68
CA GLU A 23 10.13 27.34 32.60
C GLU A 23 8.95 26.37 32.40
N GLY A 24 9.14 25.41 31.50
CA GLY A 24 8.73 24.03 31.80
C GLY A 24 7.54 23.41 31.07
N CYS A 25 7.15 23.87 29.88
CA CYS A 25 6.29 23.07 29.00
C CYS A 25 7.16 22.29 28.00
N PHE A 26 7.20 20.96 28.16
CA PHE A 26 7.79 20.07 27.15
C PHE A 26 7.01 20.23 25.84
N PRO A 27 7.68 20.38 24.69
CA PRO A 27 6.97 20.40 23.41
C PRO A 27 6.16 19.13 23.22
N ILE A 28 4.95 19.28 22.68
CA ILE A 28 4.10 18.14 22.35
C ILE A 28 4.79 17.31 21.26
N PRO A 29 4.97 16.01 21.45
CA PRO A 29 5.64 15.17 20.47
C PRO A 29 4.89 15.12 19.14
N ILE A 30 5.65 15.02 18.05
CA ILE A 30 5.10 14.88 16.69
C ILE A 30 5.17 13.42 16.30
N ILE A 31 4.03 12.86 15.91
CA ILE A 31 3.92 11.48 15.44
C ILE A 31 3.67 11.44 13.93
N SER A 32 4.30 10.49 13.24
CA SER A 32 4.11 10.28 11.81
C SER A 32 4.32 8.80 11.45
N ALA A 33 3.84 8.39 10.28
CA ALA A 33 3.98 7.03 9.77
C ALA A 33 4.65 7.02 8.39
N THR A 34 5.43 5.97 8.12
CA THR A 34 6.07 5.74 6.82
C THR A 34 5.88 4.27 6.44
N PRO A 35 5.33 3.96 5.25
CA PRO A 35 5.08 4.86 4.11
C PRO A 35 3.83 5.74 4.22
N GLY A 36 2.92 5.48 5.16
CA GLY A 36 1.71 6.26 5.35
C GLY A 36 0.82 5.66 6.44
N SER A 37 -0.45 6.10 6.49
CA SER A 37 -1.45 5.66 7.47
C SER A 37 -2.35 4.51 6.98
N VAL A 38 -2.28 4.17 5.69
CA VAL A 38 -3.01 3.04 5.09
C VAL A 38 -2.00 1.98 4.70
N ILE A 39 -2.12 0.80 5.28
CA ILE A 39 -1.08 -0.23 5.23
C ILE A 39 -1.72 -1.55 4.80
N PRO A 40 -1.17 -2.23 3.80
CA PRO A 40 -1.70 -3.52 3.38
C PRO A 40 -1.60 -4.57 4.48
N TRP A 41 -2.46 -5.58 4.42
CA TRP A 41 -2.45 -6.70 5.36
C TRP A 41 -1.09 -7.40 5.34
N ASN A 42 -0.60 -7.77 6.53
CA ASN A 42 0.69 -8.43 6.77
C ASN A 42 1.93 -7.60 6.38
N GLU A 43 1.78 -6.37 5.88
CA GLU A 43 2.88 -5.44 5.63
C GLU A 43 3.36 -4.76 6.91
N SER A 44 4.43 -3.99 6.80
CA SER A 44 5.06 -3.30 7.93
C SER A 44 4.97 -1.79 7.82
N VAL A 45 4.92 -1.12 8.98
CA VAL A 45 4.90 0.34 9.06
C VAL A 45 5.84 0.83 10.14
N LYS A 46 6.56 1.91 9.82
CA LYS A 46 7.41 2.62 10.76
C LYS A 46 6.66 3.84 11.29
N ILE A 47 6.50 3.90 12.60
CA ILE A 47 5.97 5.07 13.30
C ILE A 47 7.16 5.86 13.84
N LEU A 48 7.23 7.14 13.50
CA LEU A 48 8.25 8.06 13.97
C LEU A 48 7.63 8.97 15.03
N CYS A 49 8.25 9.00 16.21
CA CYS A 49 7.90 9.94 17.28
C CYS A 49 9.06 10.91 17.49
N TRP A 50 8.80 12.20 17.30
CA TRP A 50 9.76 13.28 17.51
C TRP A 50 9.52 13.92 18.87
N GLY A 51 10.58 14.08 19.64
CA GLY A 51 10.59 14.75 20.94
C GLY A 51 11.68 15.81 20.98
N THR A 52 12.52 15.73 22.00
CA THR A 52 13.68 16.61 22.18
C THR A 52 14.97 15.81 22.28
N PRO A 53 16.15 16.36 21.95
CA PRO A 53 17.42 15.64 22.04
C PRO A 53 17.73 15.08 23.43
N GLU A 54 17.21 15.71 24.49
CA GLU A 54 17.42 15.26 25.88
C GLU A 54 16.39 14.22 26.36
N SER A 55 15.49 13.78 25.47
CA SER A 55 14.52 12.73 25.78
C SER A 55 15.23 11.38 25.80
N TYR A 56 15.06 10.61 26.87
CA TYR A 56 15.75 9.33 27.05
C TYR A 56 14.82 8.12 26.99
N LEU A 57 13.50 8.34 27.02
CA LEU A 57 12.50 7.28 26.94
C LEU A 57 11.36 7.74 26.05
N TYR A 58 11.02 6.93 25.06
CA TYR A 58 9.86 7.12 24.20
C TYR A 58 8.88 5.97 24.41
N GLN A 59 7.59 6.26 24.42
CA GLN A 59 6.53 5.28 24.58
C GLN A 59 5.54 5.47 23.43
N LEU A 60 5.28 4.38 22.70
CA LEU A 60 4.20 4.31 21.73
C LEU A 60 3.01 3.63 22.40
N GLU A 61 1.84 4.28 22.32
CA GLU A 61 0.62 3.83 22.95
C GLU A 61 -0.50 3.70 21.92
N ILE A 62 -1.35 2.70 22.11
CA ILE A 62 -2.57 2.52 21.32
C ILE A 62 -3.79 2.79 22.18
N LEU A 63 -4.76 3.51 21.62
CA LEU A 63 -6.02 3.80 22.28
C LEU A 63 -7.01 2.65 22.05
N ARG A 64 -7.34 1.93 23.12
CA ARG A 64 -8.32 0.83 23.18
C ARG A 64 -9.37 1.15 24.22
N ASN A 65 -10.66 1.15 23.84
CA ASN A 65 -11.78 1.37 24.77
C ASN A 65 -11.59 2.58 25.71
N SER A 66 -11.07 3.70 25.17
CA SER A 66 -10.74 4.93 25.92
C SER A 66 -9.58 4.82 26.92
N THR A 67 -8.82 3.73 26.88
CA THR A 67 -7.58 3.53 27.65
C THR A 67 -6.36 3.46 26.73
N PHE A 68 -5.23 3.97 27.22
CA PHE A 68 -3.95 3.86 26.53
C PHE A 68 -3.23 2.59 26.95
N GLU A 69 -2.91 1.75 25.99
CA GLU A 69 -2.10 0.55 26.17
C GLU A 69 -0.72 0.79 25.57
N VAL A 70 0.34 0.55 26.35
CA VAL A 70 1.71 0.70 25.85
C VAL A 70 2.03 -0.44 24.89
N VAL A 71 2.37 -0.09 23.65
CA VAL A 71 2.78 -1.02 22.60
C VAL A 71 4.26 -1.33 22.71
N GLU A 72 5.09 -0.29 22.80
CA GLU A 72 6.53 -0.43 22.87
C GLU A 72 7.16 0.77 23.59
N LYS A 73 8.28 0.54 24.26
CA LYS A 73 9.12 1.59 24.85
C LYS A 73 10.52 1.54 24.26
N LYS A 74 11.09 2.69 23.92
CA LYS A 74 12.47 2.82 23.46
C LYS A 74 13.27 3.72 24.37
N LEU A 75 14.40 3.20 24.84
CA LEU A 75 15.36 3.92 25.66
C LEU A 75 16.50 4.46 24.78
N GLY A 76 17.01 5.64 25.13
CA GLY A 76 18.13 6.27 24.48
C GLY A 76 17.91 7.77 24.32
N PHE A 77 18.99 8.54 24.49
CA PHE A 77 19.00 9.98 24.24
C PHE A 77 18.99 10.22 22.72
N GLN A 78 17.83 10.59 22.20
CA GLN A 78 17.62 10.83 20.78
C GLN A 78 16.49 11.83 20.59
N GLU A 79 16.55 12.62 19.52
CA GLU A 79 15.49 13.55 19.15
C GLU A 79 14.26 12.84 18.54
N LYS A 80 14.47 11.63 18.02
CA LYS A 80 13.45 10.86 17.31
C LYS A 80 13.57 9.38 17.65
N ALA A 81 12.45 8.75 17.99
CA ALA A 81 12.33 7.31 18.14
C ALA A 81 11.53 6.71 16.97
N GLU A 82 12.00 5.58 16.46
CA GLU A 82 11.34 4.83 15.40
C GLU A 82 10.75 3.54 15.98
N PHE A 83 9.47 3.27 15.76
CA PHE A 83 8.78 2.05 16.18
C PHE A 83 8.36 1.26 14.95
N LEU A 84 8.57 -0.06 14.96
CA LEU A 84 8.23 -0.91 13.83
C LEU A 84 7.06 -1.82 14.21
N ILE A 85 5.92 -1.60 13.57
CA ILE A 85 4.81 -2.56 13.64
C ILE A 85 5.00 -3.54 12.48
N SER A 86 5.41 -4.75 12.84
CA SER A 86 5.51 -5.87 11.91
C SER A 86 4.16 -6.57 11.82
N HIS A 87 3.75 -6.96 10.62
CA HIS A 87 2.50 -7.71 10.35
C HIS A 87 1.21 -6.94 10.67
N MET A 88 0.89 -5.95 9.84
CA MET A 88 -0.34 -5.19 9.97
C MET A 88 -1.59 -6.08 9.83
N ASN A 89 -2.52 -5.99 10.78
CA ASN A 89 -3.78 -6.71 10.79
C ASN A 89 -4.89 -5.88 11.46
N THR A 90 -6.09 -6.45 11.61
CA THR A 90 -7.23 -5.79 12.28
C THR A 90 -6.96 -5.42 13.74
N ASN A 91 -6.09 -6.16 14.41
CA ASN A 91 -5.78 -5.99 15.83
C ASN A 91 -4.61 -5.02 16.05
N THR A 92 -3.83 -4.70 15.03
CA THR A 92 -2.81 -3.64 15.07
C THR A 92 -3.31 -2.36 14.42
N ALA A 93 -4.37 -2.41 13.62
CA ALA A 93 -5.09 -1.21 13.20
C ALA A 93 -5.69 -0.47 14.40
N GLY A 94 -5.64 0.86 14.35
CA GLY A 94 -6.16 1.70 15.43
C GLY A 94 -5.51 3.07 15.54
N ARG A 95 -5.81 3.73 16.66
CA ARG A 95 -5.41 5.09 16.98
C ARG A 95 -4.20 5.07 17.91
N TYR A 96 -3.07 5.56 17.42
CA TYR A 96 -1.79 5.62 18.12
C TYR A 96 -1.49 7.03 18.61
N GLN A 97 -0.82 7.12 19.75
CA GLN A 97 -0.19 8.33 20.25
C GLN A 97 1.20 7.99 20.80
N CYS A 98 2.07 8.98 20.85
CA CYS A 98 3.37 8.81 21.48
C CYS A 98 3.61 9.85 22.56
N GLN A 99 4.47 9.48 23.49
CA GLN A 99 5.00 10.32 24.54
C GLN A 99 6.50 10.12 24.69
N TYR A 100 7.17 11.10 25.26
CA TYR A 100 8.56 10.94 25.68
C TYR A 100 8.75 11.39 27.13
N ARG A 101 9.85 10.95 27.72
CA ARG A 101 10.31 11.36 29.04
C ARG A 101 11.62 12.10 28.91
N LYS A 102 11.67 13.26 29.56
CA LYS A 102 12.87 14.08 29.74
C LYS A 102 13.02 14.33 31.24
N GLU A 103 14.22 14.12 31.74
CA GLU A 103 14.51 14.16 33.19
C GLU A 103 13.54 13.27 34.00
N TYR A 104 12.75 13.83 34.89
CA TYR A 104 11.77 13.11 35.71
C TYR A 104 10.33 13.24 35.19
N LYS A 105 10.08 14.10 34.18
CA LYS A 105 8.74 14.44 33.71
C LYS A 105 8.41 13.81 32.35
N LEU A 106 7.12 13.55 32.15
CA LEU A 106 6.55 12.99 30.93
C LEU A 106 5.99 14.13 30.08
N SER A 107 6.14 14.05 28.76
CA SER A 107 5.49 14.98 27.83
C SER A 107 3.97 14.77 27.83
N GLU A 108 3.25 15.70 27.24
CA GLU A 108 1.87 15.43 26.80
C GLU A 108 1.85 14.36 25.69
N HIS A 109 0.67 13.79 25.45
CA HIS A 109 0.43 12.90 24.31
C HIS A 109 0.51 13.67 22.99
N SER A 110 1.08 13.03 21.97
CA SER A 110 1.05 13.53 20.60
C SER A 110 -0.38 13.66 20.07
N LYS A 111 -0.52 14.29 18.90
CA LYS A 111 -1.72 14.11 18.08
C LYS A 111 -1.97 12.62 17.81
N THR A 112 -3.22 12.25 17.57
CA THR A 112 -3.54 10.87 17.21
C THR A 112 -3.12 10.55 15.78
N LEU A 113 -2.41 9.44 15.60
CA LEU A 113 -2.12 8.81 14.32
C LEU A 113 -3.05 7.60 14.13
N GLU A 114 -3.95 7.65 13.15
CA GLU A 114 -4.84 6.53 12.85
C GLU A 114 -4.24 5.66 11.75
N LEU A 115 -4.01 4.37 12.06
CA LEU A 115 -3.52 3.39 11.12
C LEU A 115 -4.65 2.45 10.69
N VAL A 116 -4.84 2.32 9.38
CA VAL A 116 -5.89 1.51 8.75
C VAL A 116 -5.23 0.37 7.96
N VAL A 117 -5.80 -0.83 8.05
CA VAL A 117 -5.36 -1.99 7.28
C VAL A 117 -6.22 -2.19 6.03
N THR A 118 -5.61 -2.48 4.89
CA THR A 118 -6.31 -2.87 3.65
C THR A 118 -6.04 -4.33 3.31
N ASP A 119 -7.10 -5.08 3.00
CA ASP A 119 -6.98 -6.48 2.59
C ASP A 119 -6.46 -6.60 1.15
N ILE A 120 -5.30 -7.26 0.97
CA ILE A 120 -4.69 -7.53 -0.34
C ILE A 120 -5.37 -8.71 -1.03
N MET A 121 -6.09 -9.55 -0.26
CA MET A 121 -6.62 -10.81 -0.76
C MET A 121 -7.65 -10.64 -1.88
N ASN A 122 -8.13 -9.43 -2.18
CA ASN A 122 -9.04 -9.19 -3.31
C ASN A 122 -8.36 -8.92 -4.67
N GLN A 123 -7.07 -8.56 -4.69
CA GLN A 123 -6.39 -8.20 -5.94
C GLN A 123 -5.69 -9.39 -6.63
N ASP A 124 -5.22 -10.39 -5.88
CA ASP A 124 -4.45 -11.49 -6.48
C ASP A 124 -5.32 -12.60 -7.08
N TYR A 125 -6.48 -12.94 -6.49
CA TYR A 125 -7.35 -13.97 -7.07
C TYR A 125 -8.02 -13.54 -8.37
N THR A 126 -8.19 -12.23 -8.59
CA THR A 126 -8.85 -11.74 -9.80
C THR A 126 -7.94 -11.92 -11.01
N MET A 127 -6.63 -11.72 -10.87
CA MET A 127 -5.68 -11.81 -11.99
C MET A 127 -5.43 -13.24 -12.45
N GLU A 128 -5.23 -14.20 -11.55
CA GLU A 128 -5.04 -15.61 -11.94
C GLU A 128 -6.33 -16.22 -12.52
N ASN A 129 -7.50 -15.89 -11.95
CA ASN A 129 -8.78 -16.36 -12.46
C ASN A 129 -9.11 -15.75 -13.83
N LEU A 130 -8.77 -14.48 -14.08
CA LEU A 130 -8.94 -13.85 -15.39
C LEU A 130 -8.08 -14.51 -16.47
N ILE A 131 -6.82 -14.83 -16.16
CA ILE A 131 -5.93 -15.53 -17.08
C ILE A 131 -6.44 -16.95 -17.36
N ARG A 132 -6.87 -17.69 -16.33
CA ARG A 132 -7.44 -19.05 -16.47
C ARG A 132 -8.73 -19.05 -17.31
N MET A 133 -9.64 -18.09 -17.07
CA MET A 133 -10.87 -17.95 -17.85
C MET A 133 -10.59 -17.50 -19.29
N GLY A 134 -9.64 -16.59 -19.50
CA GLY A 134 -9.18 -16.17 -20.82
C GLY A 134 -8.62 -17.33 -21.64
N MET A 135 -7.76 -18.17 -21.04
CA MET A 135 -7.19 -19.35 -21.69
C MET A 135 -8.26 -20.40 -22.03
N ALA A 136 -9.17 -20.69 -21.11
CA ALA A 136 -10.28 -21.60 -21.35
C ALA A 136 -11.18 -21.10 -22.50
N GLY A 137 -11.47 -19.79 -22.53
CA GLY A 137 -12.22 -19.14 -23.60
C GLY A 137 -11.55 -19.25 -24.97
N LEU A 138 -10.24 -18.96 -25.06
CA LEU A 138 -9.49 -19.06 -26.30
C LEU A 138 -9.45 -20.49 -26.86
N VAL A 139 -9.30 -21.49 -25.98
CA VAL A 139 -9.31 -22.91 -26.38
C VAL A 139 -10.67 -23.30 -26.95
N LEU A 140 -11.78 -22.88 -26.32
CA LEU A 140 -13.13 -23.15 -26.84
C LEU A 140 -13.37 -22.52 -28.20
N VAL A 141 -12.95 -21.26 -28.40
CA VAL A 141 -13.08 -20.58 -29.70
C VAL A 141 -12.27 -21.29 -30.79
N ALA A 142 -11.03 -21.70 -30.49
CA ALA A 142 -10.19 -22.45 -31.42
C ALA A 142 -10.83 -23.80 -31.81
N LEU A 143 -11.37 -24.55 -30.86
CA LEU A 143 -12.05 -25.82 -31.12
C LEU A 143 -13.31 -25.62 -31.98
N LEU A 144 -14.12 -24.61 -31.70
CA LEU A 144 -15.28 -24.27 -32.52
C LEU A 144 -14.89 -23.91 -33.95
N ALA A 145 -13.82 -23.14 -34.15
CA ALA A 145 -13.31 -22.80 -35.47
C ALA A 145 -12.86 -24.04 -36.25
N ILE A 146 -12.19 -25.00 -35.59
CA ILE A 146 -11.79 -26.28 -36.20
C ILE A 146 -13.02 -27.10 -36.60
N VAL A 147 -14.03 -27.21 -35.72
CA VAL A 147 -15.27 -27.95 -36.01
C VAL A 147 -16.03 -27.32 -37.16
N ILE A 148 -16.18 -25.99 -37.18
CA ILE A 148 -16.85 -25.26 -38.26
C ILE A 148 -16.09 -25.45 -39.58
N GLY A 149 -14.76 -25.33 -39.58
CA GLY A 149 -13.94 -25.55 -40.78
C GLY A 149 -14.09 -26.96 -41.34
N ASN A 150 -14.15 -27.96 -40.47
CA ASN A 150 -14.33 -29.36 -40.86
C ASN A 150 -15.76 -29.65 -41.36
N TRP A 151 -16.78 -29.07 -40.71
CA TRP A 151 -18.18 -29.16 -41.11
C TRP A 151 -18.43 -28.47 -42.47
N HIS A 152 -17.84 -27.30 -42.70
CA HIS A 152 -17.97 -26.58 -43.97
C HIS A 152 -17.35 -27.35 -45.14
N CYS A 153 -16.33 -28.18 -44.89
CA CYS A 153 -15.77 -29.08 -45.90
C CYS A 153 -16.67 -30.30 -46.16
N HIS A 154 -17.46 -30.73 -45.17
CA HIS A 154 -18.32 -31.91 -45.30
C HIS A 154 -19.68 -31.61 -45.96
N LYS A 155 -20.25 -30.42 -45.73
CA LYS A 155 -21.46 -29.95 -46.43
C LYS A 155 -21.11 -29.05 -47.61
N VAL A 156 -20.69 -29.67 -48.72
CA VAL A 156 -21.08 -29.16 -50.04
C VAL A 156 -22.57 -29.47 -50.20
N PRO A 157 -23.48 -28.48 -50.27
CA PRO A 157 -24.88 -28.77 -50.53
C PRO A 157 -25.00 -29.36 -51.93
N ASN A 158 -25.84 -30.39 -52.05
CA ASN A 158 -26.13 -31.03 -53.32
C ASN A 158 -26.58 -29.97 -54.34
N LYS A 159 -26.11 -30.18 -55.56
CA LYS A 159 -26.09 -29.26 -56.70
C LYS A 159 -27.49 -29.18 -57.32
N GLU A 160 -28.11 -28.00 -57.33
CA GLU A 160 -29.22 -27.71 -58.25
C GLU A 160 -28.96 -26.36 -58.94
N ASP A 161 -28.87 -26.41 -60.27
CA ASP A 161 -28.97 -25.36 -61.28
C ASP A 161 -28.11 -24.08 -61.19
N TRP A 162 -27.20 -23.87 -62.15
CA TRP A 162 -27.11 -22.70 -63.07
C TRP A 162 -25.89 -22.85 -64.02
N PRO A 163 -25.93 -22.25 -65.24
CA PRO A 163 -25.02 -22.51 -66.34
C PRO A 163 -23.81 -21.54 -66.40
N TYR A 164 -22.71 -22.08 -66.94
CA TYR A 164 -21.58 -21.42 -67.62
C TYR A 164 -21.15 -20.01 -67.21
N PHE A 165 -20.02 -19.90 -66.52
CA PHE A 165 -19.02 -18.83 -66.71
C PHE A 165 -17.61 -19.35 -66.36
N PRO A 166 -16.56 -19.10 -67.17
CA PRO A 166 -15.20 -19.53 -66.86
C PRO A 166 -14.46 -18.52 -65.96
N GLU A 167 -13.85 -19.10 -64.93
CA GLU A 167 -12.68 -18.68 -64.13
C GLU A 167 -12.31 -17.21 -63.96
N LEU A 168 -12.30 -16.77 -62.69
CA LEU A 168 -11.24 -15.89 -62.20
C LEU A 168 -10.75 -16.34 -60.81
N SER A 169 -9.59 -17.01 -60.83
CA SER A 169 -8.58 -17.14 -59.78
C SER A 169 -9.02 -16.89 -58.32
N ARG A 170 -9.20 -17.97 -57.55
CA ARG A 170 -8.86 -17.95 -56.12
C ARG A 170 -8.25 -19.30 -55.73
N SER A 171 -6.96 -19.25 -55.45
CA SER A 171 -6.09 -20.35 -55.02
C SER A 171 -6.80 -21.34 -54.09
N LYS A 172 -6.97 -22.58 -54.58
CA LYS A 172 -7.27 -23.75 -53.74
C LYS A 172 -6.08 -23.97 -52.81
N ARG A 173 -6.08 -23.32 -51.64
CA ARG A 173 -5.33 -23.87 -50.50
C ARG A 173 -6.08 -25.13 -50.05
N LYS A 174 -5.67 -26.26 -50.65
CA LYS A 174 -5.99 -27.62 -50.19
C LYS A 174 -5.74 -27.69 -48.69
N CYS A 175 -6.67 -28.29 -47.95
CA CYS A 175 -6.41 -28.75 -46.59
C CYS A 175 -5.20 -29.68 -46.61
N GLN A 176 -4.04 -29.20 -46.18
CA GLN A 176 -2.93 -30.05 -45.82
C GLN A 176 -3.09 -30.38 -44.35
N THR A 177 -3.43 -31.63 -44.09
CA THR A 177 -3.22 -32.31 -42.82
C THR A 177 -1.74 -32.23 -42.44
N GLY A 178 -1.46 -31.48 -41.37
CA GLY A 178 -0.36 -31.60 -40.39
C GLY A 178 1.08 -31.73 -40.89
N PRO A 179 2.01 -30.92 -40.37
CA PRO A 179 3.41 -31.28 -40.31
C PRO A 179 3.76 -31.76 -38.89
N LEU A 180 3.89 -33.08 -38.75
CA LEU A 180 4.91 -33.66 -37.86
C LEU A 180 6.26 -33.31 -38.49
N ASP A 181 6.72 -32.07 -38.32
CA ASP A 181 7.99 -31.62 -38.88
C ASP A 181 9.13 -31.85 -37.88
N LYS A 182 10.18 -32.47 -38.40
CA LYS A 182 11.57 -32.33 -37.96
C LYS A 182 11.91 -32.65 -36.50
N ALA A 183 12.38 -33.87 -36.32
CA ALA A 183 13.64 -34.07 -35.61
C ALA A 183 14.33 -35.35 -36.10
N LEU A 184 14.95 -35.25 -37.29
CA LEU A 184 16.12 -36.06 -37.61
C LEU A 184 17.25 -35.61 -36.65
N ARG A 185 17.36 -36.25 -35.48
CA ARG A 185 18.62 -36.43 -34.75
C ARG A 185 19.14 -37.78 -35.24
N ASP A 186 19.96 -37.83 -36.28
CA ASP A 186 21.41 -37.67 -36.16
C ASP A 186 21.91 -38.32 -34.87
N THR A 187 22.23 -39.62 -34.93
CA THR A 187 23.40 -40.28 -34.33
C THR A 187 23.28 -41.80 -34.52
N ARG A 188 24.11 -42.33 -35.44
CA ARG A 188 24.70 -43.68 -35.48
C ARG A 188 23.80 -44.91 -35.55
#